data_AF-A0A967Z9L3-F1
#
_entry.id   AF-A0A967Z9L3-F1
#
_cell.length_a   1.000
_cell.length_b   1.000
_cell.length_c   1.000
_cell.angle_alpha   90.00
_cell.angle_beta   90.00
_cell.angle_gamma   90.00
#
_symmetry.space_group_name_H-M   'P 1'
#
loop_
_entity.id
_entity.type
_entity.pdbx_description
1 polymer ?
#
loop_
_entity_poly.entity_id
_entity_poly.type
_entity_poly.pdbx_seq_one_letter_code
_entity_poly.pdbx_strand_id
1 'polypeptide(L)' 'SLYTPIFALSRVAGWTAHVLEQMQDNRLIRPRSNYTGAENASYVPLDAR' A
#
# COMPACT_ATOMS: atom_id res chain seq x y z
N SER A 1 -0.46 3.98 26.05
CA SER A 1 -0.13 5.07 25.10
C SER A 1 -1.42 5.56 24.45
N LEU A 2 -1.81 6.83 24.64
CA LEU A 2 -3.05 7.42 24.11
C LEU A 2 -2.83 8.39 22.94
N TYR A 3 -1.58 8.63 22.53
CA TYR A 3 -1.28 9.59 21.47
C TYR A 3 -1.78 9.15 20.09
N THR A 4 -1.59 7.89 19.72
CA THR A 4 -2.01 7.35 18.42
C THR A 4 -3.54 7.37 18.25
N PRO A 5 -4.35 6.95 19.24
CA PRO A 5 -5.81 7.09 19.15
C PRO A 5 -6.30 8.55 19.04
N ILE A 6 -5.70 9.48 19.79
CA ILE A 6 -6.07 10.91 19.73
C ILE A 6 -5.80 11.48 18.33
N PHE A 7 -4.66 11.14 17.73
CA PHE A 7 -4.36 11.53 16.35
C PHE A 7 -5.37 10.93 15.36
N ALA A 8 -5.70 9.64 15.47
CA ALA A 8 -6.66 9.01 14.57
C ALA A 8 -8.05 9.67 14.64
N LEU A 9 -8.53 10.00 15.85
CA LEU A 9 -9.81 10.68 16.04
C LEU A 9 -9.86 12.05 15.34
N SER A 10 -8.78 12.83 15.39
CA SER A 10 -8.73 14.14 14.72
C SER A 10 -8.63 14.02 13.19
N ARG A 11 -8.08 12.92 12.66
CA ARG A 11 -7.88 12.71 11.22
C ARG A 11 -9.05 12.03 10.51
N VAL A 12 -9.91 11.32 11.24
CA VAL A 12 -10.99 10.52 10.63
C VAL A 12 -11.93 11.35 9.75
N ALA A 13 -12.25 12.58 10.15
CA ALA A 13 -13.10 13.47 9.35
C ALA A 13 -12.48 13.80 7.98
N GLY A 14 -11.16 14.03 7.94
CA GLY A 14 -10.44 14.30 6.69
C GLY A 14 -10.33 13.06 5.80
N TRP A 15 -10.10 11.89 6.38
CA TRP A 15 -10.10 10.63 5.62
C TRP A 15 -11.46 10.36 4.99
N THR A 16 -12.55 10.55 5.73
CA THR A 16 -13.91 10.39 5.20
C THR A 16 -14.22 11.38 4.07
N ALA A 17 -13.82 12.65 4.23
CA ALA A 17 -13.98 13.64 3.15
C ALA A 17 -13.27 13.21 1.86
N HIS A 18 -12.02 12.78 1.94
CA HIS A 18 -11.27 12.30 0.77
C HIS A 18 -11.85 11.03 0.17
N VAL A 19 -12.40 10.12 0.97
CA VAL A 19 -13.11 8.95 0.45
C VAL A 19 -14.34 9.37 -0.35
N LEU A 20 -15.13 10.33 0.16
CA LEU A 20 -16.29 10.84 -0.56
C LEU A 20 -15.91 11.54 -1.87
N GLU A 21 -14.84 12.36 -1.85
CA GLU A 21 -14.28 12.98 -3.06
C GLU A 21 -13.85 11.91 -4.09
N GLN A 22 -13.16 10.86 -3.63
CA GLN A 22 -12.73 9.75 -4.49
C GLN A 22 -13.93 9.00 -5.07
N MET A 23 -15.01 8.83 -4.31
CA MET A 23 -16.23 8.16 -4.79
C MET A 23 -16.99 8.95 -5.87
N GLN A 24 -16.81 10.28 -5.95
CA GLN A 24 -17.45 11.12 -6.98
C GLN A 24 -16.87 10.87 -8.38
N ASP A 25 -15.58 10.55 -8.48
CA ASP A 25 -14.90 10.14 -9.72
C ASP A 25 -14.03 8.90 -9.45
N ASN A 26 -14.71 7.79 -9.15
CA ASN A 26 -14.09 6.58 -8.61
C ASN A 26 -13.17 5.89 -9.60
N ARG A 27 -11.86 6.17 -9.49
CA ARG A 27 -10.80 5.46 -10.22
C ARG A 27 -10.00 4.55 -9.31
N LEU A 28 -9.87 3.28 -9.71
CA LEU A 28 -9.02 2.31 -9.04
C LEU A 28 -7.54 2.72 -9.11
N ILE A 29 -6.92 2.84 -7.94
CA ILE A 29 -5.49 3.12 -7.81
C ILE A 29 -4.72 1.83 -8.13
N ARG A 30 -3.97 1.82 -9.25
CA ARG A 30 -3.11 0.69 -9.67
C ARG A 30 -1.65 1.14 -9.82
N PRO A 31 -0.87 1.15 -8.73
CA PRO A 31 0.55 1.44 -8.85
C PRO A 31 1.24 0.30 -9.63
N ARG A 32 2.27 0.65 -10.40
CA ARG A 32 3.18 -0.31 -11.01
C ARG A 32 4.55 -0.15 -10.39
N SER A 33 5.18 -1.26 -10.09
CA SER A 33 6.58 -1.29 -9.67
C SER A 33 7.47 -1.54 -10.88
N ASN A 34 8.64 -0.93 -10.91
CA ASN A 34 9.69 -1.29 -11.84
C ASN A 34 10.52 -2.43 -11.23
N TYR A 35 10.65 -3.55 -11.93
CA TYR A 35 11.47 -4.67 -11.47
C TYR A 35 12.94 -4.41 -11.81
N THR A 36 13.80 -4.43 -10.79
CA THR A 36 15.26 -4.27 -10.92
C THR A 36 16.05 -5.46 -10.38
N GLY A 37 15.36 -6.59 -10.14
CA GLY A 37 16.01 -7.82 -9.69
C GLY A 37 16.62 -8.62 -10.85
N ALA A 38 17.28 -9.73 -10.51
CA ALA A 38 17.85 -10.62 -11.51
C ALA A 38 16.75 -11.45 -12.20
N GLU A 39 16.71 -11.40 -13.53
CA GLU A 39 15.83 -12.24 -14.33
C GLU A 39 16.38 -13.67 -14.42
N ASN A 40 15.51 -14.66 -14.62
CA ASN A 40 15.87 -16.05 -14.93
C ASN A 40 16.78 -16.73 -13.89
N ALA A 41 16.53 -16.50 -12.59
CA ALA A 41 17.21 -17.24 -11.54
C ALA A 41 17.01 -18.76 -11.73
N SER A 42 18.10 -19.48 -11.98
CA SER A 42 18.07 -20.93 -12.08
C SER A 42 17.80 -21.53 -10.70
N TYR A 43 16.90 -22.51 -10.65
CA TYR A 43 16.61 -23.22 -9.42
C TYR A 43 17.83 -24.04 -8.98
N VAL A 44 18.27 -23.86 -7.74
CA VAL A 44 19.30 -24.68 -7.10
C VAL A 44 18.63 -25.60 -6.07
N PRO A 45 18.73 -26.95 -6.23
CA PRO A 45 18.22 -27.91 -5.25
C PRO A 45 18.75 -27.60 -3.84
N LEU A 46 17.91 -27.81 -2.83
CA LEU A 46 18.24 -27.44 -1.45
C LEU A 46 19.58 -28.02 -0.98
N ASP A 47 19.87 -29.26 -1.36
CA ASP A 47 21.10 -29.98 -0.99
C ASP A 47 22.36 -29.45 -1.70
N ALA A 48 22.21 -28.54 -2.66
CA ALA A 48 23.29 -27.99 -3.50
C ALA A 48 23.38 -26.45 -3.45
N ARG A 49 22.73 -25.81 -2.47
CA ARG A 49 22.77 -24.35 -2.27
C ARG A 49 24.03 -23.87 -1.57
#